data_AF-A0A940V7J5-F1
#
_entry.id   AF-A0A940V7J5-F1
#
_cell.length_a   1.000
_cell.length_b   1.000
_cell.length_c   1.000
_cell.angle_alpha   90.00
_cell.angle_beta   90.00
_cell.angle_gamma   90.00
#
_symmetry.space_group_name_H-M   'P 1'
#
loop_
_entity.id
_entity.type
_entity.pdbx_description
1 polymer ?
#
loop_
_entity_poly.entity_id
_entity_poly.type
_entity_poly.pdbx_seq_one_letter_code
_entity_poly.pdbx_strand_id
1 'polypeptide(L)'
;MTHSLSKKNKPTEADIAFEVLKAQGNPMHYQNLIEEVLRRLGISQEAIRIAAALTQINLDTRFTFLGRGEWGLKVWDSAKMPRRSTTVALINRESLDEDDKSDSEELEEDPLDEDIPETDEVFDEVDEGQRGEKW
;
A
#
# COMPACT_ATOMS: atom_id res chain seq x y z
N MET A 1 24.37 -14.98 -22.63
CA MET A 1 23.89 -13.68 -23.12
C MET A 1 23.18 -12.98 -21.97
N THR A 2 23.84 -12.03 -21.31
CA THR A 2 23.25 -11.28 -20.19
C THR A 2 22.35 -10.19 -20.75
N HIS A 3 21.06 -10.47 -20.86
CA HIS A 3 20.07 -9.46 -21.25
C HIS A 3 19.86 -8.49 -20.08
N SER A 4 20.74 -7.51 -19.95
CA SER A 4 20.48 -6.32 -19.13
C SER A 4 19.51 -5.45 -19.91
N LEU A 5 18.22 -5.74 -19.76
CA LEU A 5 17.16 -4.86 -20.22
C LEU A 5 17.13 -3.66 -19.28
N SER A 6 17.94 -2.63 -19.58
CA SER A 6 17.70 -1.27 -19.09
C SER A 6 16.35 -0.81 -19.64
N LYS A 7 15.26 -1.24 -19.01
CA LYS A 7 13.97 -0.57 -19.15
C LYS A 7 14.20 0.86 -18.69
N LYS A 8 14.15 1.81 -19.62
CA LYS A 8 13.84 3.20 -19.29
C LYS A 8 12.45 3.17 -18.67
N ASN A 9 12.41 2.93 -17.36
CA ASN A 9 11.17 2.81 -16.61
C ASN A 9 10.51 4.20 -16.64
N LYS A 10 9.26 4.23 -17.09
CA LYS A 10 8.39 5.38 -16.80
C LYS A 10 8.41 5.56 -15.29
N PRO A 11 8.58 6.80 -14.78
CA PRO A 11 8.58 7.03 -13.35
C PRO A 11 7.23 6.55 -12.80
N THR A 12 7.29 5.68 -11.80
CA THR A 12 6.09 5.19 -11.10
C THR A 12 5.55 6.29 -10.19
N GLU A 13 4.31 6.15 -9.72
CA GLU A 13 3.69 7.03 -8.73
C GLU A 13 4.58 7.14 -7.48
N ALA A 14 5.19 6.03 -7.06
CA ALA A 14 6.13 5.98 -5.94
C ALA A 14 7.43 6.75 -6.24
N ASP A 15 7.97 6.68 -7.46
CA ASP A 15 9.16 7.47 -7.83
C ASP A 15 8.89 8.97 -7.81
N ILE A 16 7.71 9.38 -8.28
CA ILE A 16 7.29 10.78 -8.21
C ILE A 16 7.08 11.21 -6.76
N ALA A 17 6.42 10.38 -5.93
CA ALA A 17 6.22 10.65 -4.50
C ALA A 17 7.57 10.82 -3.76
N PHE A 18 8.55 9.99 -4.11
CA PHE A 18 9.90 10.09 -3.56
C PHE A 18 10.55 11.44 -3.91
N GLU A 19 10.50 11.85 -5.18
CA GLU A 19 11.05 13.14 -5.62
C GLU A 19 10.29 14.34 -5.02
N VAL A 20 8.99 14.22 -4.79
CA VAL A 20 8.19 15.23 -4.09
C VAL A 20 8.69 15.41 -2.65
N LEU A 21 8.73 14.34 -1.86
CA LEU A 21 9.19 14.42 -0.47
C LEU A 21 10.65 14.86 -0.36
N LYS A 22 11.51 14.38 -1.28
CA LYS A 22 12.93 14.76 -1.33
C LYS A 22 13.11 16.25 -1.63
N ALA A 23 12.33 16.80 -2.57
CA ALA A 23 12.38 18.23 -2.90
C ALA A 23 11.85 19.10 -1.75
N GLN A 24 10.83 18.63 -1.04
CA GLN A 24 10.24 19.36 0.08
C GLN A 24 11.11 19.30 1.35
N GLY A 25 11.76 18.17 1.61
CA GLY A 25 12.68 17.97 2.74
C GLY A 25 12.01 17.81 4.10
N ASN A 26 10.68 17.76 4.18
CA ASN A 26 9.92 17.52 5.40
C ASN A 26 8.76 16.54 5.16
N PRO A 27 8.22 15.93 6.24
CA PRO A 27 7.03 15.09 6.15
C PRO A 27 5.84 15.85 5.58
N MET A 28 4.97 15.11 4.90
CA MET A 28 3.74 15.66 4.33
C MET A 28 2.57 14.73 4.53
N HIS A 29 1.39 15.30 4.74
CA HIS A 29 0.13 14.57 4.80
C HIS A 29 -0.14 13.78 3.51
N TYR A 30 -0.61 12.54 3.65
CA TYR A 30 -0.80 11.61 2.52
C TYR A 30 -1.70 12.19 1.40
N GLN A 31 -2.74 12.94 1.75
CA GLN A 31 -3.64 13.57 0.77
C GLN A 31 -2.87 14.54 -0.12
N ASN A 32 -2.13 15.46 0.49
CA ASN A 32 -1.32 16.45 -0.21
C ASN A 32 -0.22 15.77 -1.05
N LEU A 33 0.37 14.70 -0.53
CA LEU A 33 1.38 13.91 -1.26
C LEU A 33 0.80 13.31 -2.53
N ILE A 34 -0.36 12.66 -2.45
CA ILE A 34 -1.00 12.04 -3.62
C ILE A 34 -1.43 13.11 -4.62
N GLU A 35 -2.02 14.20 -4.16
CA GLU A 35 -2.39 15.33 -5.02
C GLU A 35 -1.18 15.87 -5.79
N GLU A 36 -0.04 16.07 -5.11
CA GLU A 36 1.23 16.45 -5.75
C GLU A 36 1.65 15.47 -6.83
N VAL A 37 1.57 14.17 -6.52
CA VAL A 37 2.00 13.09 -7.41
C VAL A 37 1.16 13.07 -8.68
N LEU A 38 -0.17 13.11 -8.53
CA LEU A 38 -1.10 13.14 -9.66
C LEU A 38 -0.92 14.42 -10.49
N ARG A 39 -0.71 15.56 -9.83
CA ARG A 39 -0.43 16.85 -10.48
C ARG A 39 0.85 16.81 -11.31
N ARG A 40 1.94 16.21 -10.81
CA ARG A 40 3.21 16.06 -11.54
C ARG A 40 3.13 15.05 -12.69
N LEU A 41 2.29 14.02 -12.54
CA LEU A 41 2.00 13.06 -13.61
C LEU A 41 1.07 13.63 -14.69
N GLY A 42 0.41 14.76 -14.42
CA GLY A 42 -0.53 15.39 -15.36
C GLY A 42 -1.81 14.58 -15.54
N ILE A 43 -2.21 13.80 -14.53
CA ILE A 43 -3.41 12.96 -14.55
C ILE A 43 -4.49 13.51 -13.64
N SER A 44 -5.74 13.20 -13.96
CA SER A 44 -6.92 13.54 -13.19
C SER A 44 -6.87 12.94 -11.77
N GLN A 45 -7.44 13.67 -10.82
CA GLN A 45 -7.60 13.23 -9.42
C GLN A 45 -8.84 12.34 -9.27
N GLU A 46 -8.93 11.30 -10.09
CA GLU A 46 -10.00 10.30 -9.99
C GLU A 46 -9.71 9.32 -8.84
N ALA A 47 -10.76 8.82 -8.19
CA ALA A 47 -10.63 7.88 -7.06
C ALA A 47 -9.75 6.66 -7.41
N ILE A 48 -9.87 6.14 -8.63
CA ILE A 48 -9.07 5.01 -9.12
C ILE A 48 -7.57 5.37 -9.16
N ARG A 49 -7.22 6.60 -9.55
CA ARG A 49 -5.83 7.07 -9.63
C ARG A 49 -5.23 7.33 -8.24
N ILE A 50 -6.04 7.89 -7.35
CA ILE A 50 -5.68 8.09 -5.94
C ILE A 50 -5.38 6.74 -5.28
N ALA A 51 -6.27 5.76 -5.46
CA ALA A 51 -6.09 4.41 -4.93
C ALA A 51 -4.84 3.72 -5.51
N ALA A 52 -4.59 3.86 -6.81
CA ALA A 52 -3.38 3.32 -7.44
C ALA A 52 -2.10 3.93 -6.85
N ALA A 53 -2.05 5.25 -6.70
CA ALA A 53 -0.90 5.94 -6.09
C ALA A 53 -0.67 5.50 -4.64
N LEU A 54 -1.74 5.41 -3.84
CA LEU A 54 -1.68 4.89 -2.47
C LEU A 54 -1.11 3.48 -2.43
N THR A 55 -1.60 2.57 -3.27
CA THR A 55 -1.09 1.19 -3.31
C THR A 55 0.39 1.16 -3.67
N GLN A 56 0.83 1.92 -4.67
CA GLN A 56 2.24 1.98 -5.04
C GLN A 56 3.13 2.54 -3.92
N ILE A 57 2.68 3.60 -3.24
CA ILE A 57 3.43 4.19 -2.11
C ILE A 57 3.49 3.21 -0.93
N ASN A 58 2.39 2.53 -0.60
CA ASN A 58 2.34 1.57 0.51
C ASN A 58 3.23 0.34 0.28
N LEU A 59 3.42 -0.09 -0.97
CA LEU A 59 4.30 -1.20 -1.32
C LEU A 59 5.79 -0.82 -1.34
N ASP A 60 6.11 0.48 -1.24
CA ASP A 60 7.47 0.98 -1.38
C ASP A 60 8.14 1.21 -0.01
N THR A 61 9.18 0.42 0.25
CA THR A 61 9.95 0.43 1.51
C THR A 61 10.79 1.69 1.76
N ARG A 62 10.89 2.61 0.78
CA ARG A 62 11.59 3.91 0.93
C ARG A 62 10.80 4.89 1.80
N PHE A 63 9.49 4.70 1.92
CA PHE A 63 8.62 5.56 2.70
C PHE A 63 8.47 5.06 4.13
N THR A 64 8.15 5.97 5.04
CA THR A 64 7.86 5.68 6.44
C THR A 64 6.66 6.51 6.89
N PHE A 65 5.78 5.89 7.67
CA PHE A 65 4.65 6.56 8.28
C PHE A 65 5.04 7.15 9.63
N LEU A 66 4.87 8.46 9.79
CA LEU A 66 5.29 9.20 10.98
C LEU A 66 4.13 9.48 11.96
N GLY A 67 2.93 8.99 11.66
CA GLY A 67 1.72 9.21 12.45
C GLY A 67 0.86 10.37 11.95
N ARG A 68 -0.43 10.39 12.34
CA ARG A 68 -1.41 11.44 11.98
C ARG A 68 -1.54 11.73 10.48
N GLY A 69 -1.35 10.71 9.64
CA GLY A 69 -1.42 10.88 8.18
C GLY A 69 -0.15 11.43 7.54
N GLU A 70 0.91 11.69 8.31
CA GLU A 70 2.19 12.21 7.80
C GLU A 70 3.08 11.09 7.27
N TRP A 71 3.57 11.28 6.05
CA TRP A 71 4.48 10.38 5.36
C TRP A 71 5.84 11.06 5.15
N GLY A 72 6.90 10.29 5.32
CA GLY A 72 8.27 10.76 5.12
C GLY A 72 9.15 9.72 4.45
N LEU A 73 10.42 10.07 4.25
CA LEU A 73 11.42 9.16 3.69
C LEU A 73 12.22 8.48 4.80
N LYS A 74 12.40 7.16 4.68
CA LYS A 74 13.19 6.35 5.63
C LYS A 74 14.65 6.80 5.75
N VAL A 75 15.20 7.42 4.70
CA VAL A 75 16.56 7.98 4.71
C VAL A 75 16.72 9.12 5.73
N TRP A 76 15.63 9.81 6.09
CA TRP A 76 15.67 10.88 7.09
C TRP A 76 15.89 10.37 8.52
N ASP A 77 15.42 9.15 8.83
CA ASP A 77 15.66 8.53 10.14
C ASP A 77 17.09 8.02 10.27
N SER A 78 17.64 7.44 9.19
CA SER A 78 19.03 6.95 9.18
C SER A 78 20.07 8.07 9.28
N ALA A 79 19.74 9.27 8.78
CA ALA A 79 20.61 10.44 8.89
C ALA A 79 20.66 11.03 10.32
N LYS A 80 19.65 10.75 11.16
CA LYS A 80 19.55 11.31 12.52
C LYS A 80 20.23 10.46 13.59
N MET A 81 20.53 9.19 13.31
CA MET A 81 21.24 8.31 14.25
C MET A 81 22.68 8.06 13.78
N PRO A 82 23.72 8.59 14.45
CA PRO A 82 25.03 7.98 14.34
C PRO A 82 24.85 6.54 14.82
N ARG A 83 25.08 5.56 13.95
CA ARG A 83 25.01 4.14 14.31
C ARG A 83 25.91 3.94 15.52
N ARG A 84 25.34 3.79 16.73
CA ARG A 84 26.07 3.17 17.82
C ARG A 84 26.27 1.74 17.37
N SER A 85 27.46 1.46 16.85
CA SER A 85 27.95 0.11 16.62
C SER A 85 27.91 -0.60 17.98
N THR A 86 26.85 -1.35 18.24
CA THR A 86 26.85 -2.32 19.33
C THR A 86 27.73 -3.46 18.86
N THR A 87 29.04 -3.35 19.14
CA THR A 87 29.94 -4.49 19.15
C THR A 87 29.34 -5.51 20.10
N VAL A 88 28.79 -6.59 19.55
CA VAL A 88 28.21 -7.68 20.34
C VAL A 88 29.39 -8.40 21.00
N ALA A 89 29.71 -7.98 22.23
CA ALA A 89 30.63 -8.72 23.09
C ALA A 89 29.92 -10.00 23.53
N LEU A 90 30.36 -11.12 22.97
CA LEU A 90 29.99 -12.47 23.38
C LEU A 90 30.46 -12.65 24.83
N ILE A 91 29.52 -12.69 25.79
CA ILE A 91 29.76 -13.31 27.09
C ILE A 91 28.63 -14.28 27.41
N ASN A 92 28.95 -15.57 27.31
CA ASN A 92 28.19 -16.65 27.92
C ASN A 92 27.98 -16.35 29.40
N ARG A 93 26.73 -16.32 29.85
CA ARG A 93 26.38 -16.68 31.22
C ARG A 93 25.20 -17.65 31.20
N GLU A 94 25.51 -18.88 31.53
CA GLU A 94 24.58 -19.98 31.76
C GLU A 94 23.95 -19.91 33.16
N SER A 95 22.86 -20.67 33.34
CA SER A 95 21.99 -20.93 34.50
C SER A 95 20.84 -19.94 34.73
N LEU A 96 19.61 -20.32 35.08
CA LEU A 96 18.74 -21.52 35.03
C LEU A 96 17.42 -21.03 35.69
N ASP A 97 16.30 -21.72 35.43
CA ASP A 97 14.96 -21.62 36.07
C ASP A 97 14.09 -20.38 35.79
N GLU A 98 12.75 -20.43 35.71
CA GLU A 98 11.69 -21.39 35.36
C GLU A 98 10.43 -20.50 35.12
N ASP A 99 9.47 -21.03 34.36
CA ASP A 99 8.06 -20.57 34.25
C ASP A 99 7.76 -19.13 33.79
N ASP A 100 7.48 -18.98 32.48
CA ASP A 100 6.28 -18.26 32.07
C ASP A 100 5.72 -18.88 30.79
N LYS A 101 4.87 -19.91 30.96
CA LYS A 101 3.98 -20.38 29.91
C LYS A 101 2.92 -19.31 29.68
N SER A 102 3.15 -18.39 28.74
CA SER A 102 2.05 -17.65 28.15
C SER A 102 1.32 -18.59 27.19
N ASP A 103 0.17 -19.01 27.71
CA ASP A 103 -0.82 -19.91 27.17
C ASP A 103 -1.38 -19.44 25.81
N SER A 104 -1.90 -20.41 25.10
CA SER A 104 -2.39 -20.35 23.73
C SER A 104 -3.58 -19.41 23.58
N GLU A 105 -3.60 -18.61 22.51
CA GLU A 105 -4.87 -18.35 21.82
C GLU A 105 -4.73 -18.89 20.39
N GLU A 106 -5.15 -20.15 20.30
CA GLU A 106 -5.57 -20.84 19.08
C GLU A 106 -6.64 -19.98 18.41
N LEU A 107 -6.28 -19.34 17.28
CA LEU A 107 -7.27 -18.68 16.44
C LEU A 107 -8.08 -19.79 15.76
N GLU A 108 -9.25 -20.07 16.31
CA GLU A 108 -10.26 -20.90 15.66
C GLU A 108 -10.55 -20.31 14.27
N GLU A 109 -10.18 -21.04 13.22
CA GLU A 109 -10.58 -20.77 11.85
C GLU A 109 -12.09 -21.06 11.75
N ASP A 110 -12.92 -20.02 11.68
CA ASP A 110 -14.36 -20.15 11.39
C ASP A 110 -14.53 -20.56 9.91
N PRO A 111 -15.06 -21.76 9.61
CA PRO A 111 -15.42 -22.12 8.25
C PRO A 111 -16.73 -21.40 7.88
N LEU A 112 -16.61 -20.25 7.24
CA LEU A 112 -17.73 -19.59 6.58
C LEU A 112 -18.13 -20.38 5.34
N ASP A 113 -19.00 -21.37 5.53
CA ASP A 113 -19.73 -22.03 4.44
C ASP A 113 -21.17 -22.27 4.93
N GLU A 114 -22.07 -21.34 4.63
CA GLU A 114 -23.51 -21.59 4.56
C GLU A 114 -24.23 -20.46 3.80
N ASP A 115 -24.66 -20.81 2.59
CA ASP A 115 -25.82 -20.32 1.84
C ASP A 115 -25.88 -18.83 1.43
N ILE A 116 -25.35 -18.57 0.23
CA ILE A 116 -25.86 -17.50 -0.64
C ILE A 116 -27.19 -18.02 -1.22
N PRO A 117 -28.37 -17.48 -0.85
CA PRO A 117 -29.57 -17.78 -1.62
C PRO A 117 -29.40 -17.19 -3.02
N GLU A 118 -29.39 -18.08 -4.00
CA GLU A 118 -29.58 -17.81 -5.42
C GLU A 118 -30.90 -17.06 -5.60
N THR A 119 -30.87 -15.73 -5.53
CA THR A 119 -31.95 -14.90 -6.06
C THR A 119 -31.82 -14.92 -7.57
N ASP A 120 -32.43 -15.95 -8.13
CA ASP A 120 -32.92 -16.04 -9.50
C ASP A 120 -33.89 -14.85 -9.74
N GLU A 121 -33.34 -13.67 -9.99
CA GLU A 121 -34.09 -12.58 -10.59
C GLU A 121 -34.30 -12.93 -12.06
N VAL A 122 -35.38 -13.68 -12.30
CA VAL A 122 -36.06 -13.83 -13.58
C VAL A 122 -36.23 -12.45 -14.20
N PHE A 123 -35.35 -12.13 -15.14
CA PHE A 123 -35.52 -10.98 -16.03
C PHE A 123 -36.67 -11.31 -16.98
N ASP A 124 -37.87 -10.83 -16.60
CA ASP A 124 -39.10 -11.02 -17.37
C ASP A 124 -38.95 -10.31 -18.72
N GLU A 125 -38.74 -11.10 -19.77
CA GLU A 125 -38.80 -10.69 -21.17
C GLU A 125 -40.26 -10.35 -21.49
N VAL A 126 -40.65 -9.08 -21.32
CA VAL A 126 -41.88 -8.56 -21.93
C VAL A 126 -41.57 -8.17 -23.37
N ASP A 127 -41.75 -9.15 -24.25
CA ASP A 127 -42.13 -8.97 -25.64
C ASP A 127 -43.48 -8.22 -25.73
N GLU A 128 -43.55 -7.20 -26.58
CA GLU A 128 -44.57 -7.05 -27.64
C GLU A 128 -44.64 -5.60 -28.16
N GLY A 129 -44.18 -5.42 -29.40
CA GLY A 129 -45.08 -5.03 -30.48
C GLY A 129 -45.55 -3.57 -30.64
N GLN A 130 -45.05 -2.95 -31.71
CA GLN A 130 -45.74 -2.05 -32.66
C GLN A 130 -45.84 -0.53 -32.39
N ARG A 131 -44.95 0.22 -33.06
CA ARG A 131 -45.27 1.43 -33.85
C ARG A 131 -44.02 1.78 -34.69
N GLY A 132 -43.95 1.78 -36.03
CA GLY A 132 -44.94 1.84 -37.08
C GLY A 132 -44.81 3.16 -37.85
N GLU A 133 -43.78 3.36 -38.68
CA GLU A 133 -43.63 4.49 -39.64
C GLU A 133 -42.83 3.98 -40.87
N LYS A 134 -43.43 3.58 -42.01
CA LYS A 134 -43.94 4.39 -43.16
C LYS A 134 -42.84 5.35 -43.67
N TRP A 135 -42.25 5.27 -44.87
CA TRP A 135 -42.68 4.91 -46.23
C TRP A 135 -41.48 4.42 -47.05
#